data_AF-A0A6G2XB32-F1
#
_entry.id   AF-A0A6G2XB32-F1
#
_cell.length_a   1.000
_cell.length_b   1.000
_cell.length_c   1.000
_cell.angle_alpha   90.00
_cell.angle_beta   90.00
_cell.angle_gamma   90.00
#
_symmetry.space_group_name_H-M   'P 1'
#
loop_
_entity.id
_entity.type
_entity.pdbx_description
1 polymer ?
#
loop_
_entity_poly.entity_id
_entity_poly.type
_entity_poly.pdbx_seq_one_letter_code
_entity_poly.pdbx_strand_id
1 'polypeptide(L)' 'MMRRASTGDASELVWFKSSYSDSSDSNECVEVATTLGTVHVRDSKTTDGPRLALAPAAWADFVPYAAGN' A
#
# COMPACT_ATOMS: atom_id res chain seq x y z
N MET A 1 3.52 3.93 -28.82
CA MET A 1 4.63 3.04 -28.37
C MET A 1 4.05 2.03 -27.39
N MET A 2 4.16 0.74 -27.71
CA MET A 2 3.58 -0.38 -26.97
C MET A 2 4.56 -0.89 -25.92
N ARG A 3 4.11 -1.15 -24.69
CA ARG A 3 4.56 -2.22 -23.76
C ARG A 3 3.36 -2.56 -22.86
N ARG A 4 2.44 -3.43 -23.30
CA ARG A 4 2.41 -4.90 -23.10
C ARG A 4 2.36 -5.28 -21.62
N ALA A 5 1.26 -5.93 -21.24
CA ALA A 5 0.90 -6.40 -19.91
C ALA A 5 2.08 -7.05 -19.19
N SER A 6 2.35 -6.62 -17.95
CA SER A 6 3.23 -7.35 -17.04
C SER A 6 2.45 -8.45 -16.36
N THR A 7 2.63 -9.66 -16.90
CA THR A 7 2.75 -10.95 -16.24
C THR A 7 2.11 -11.05 -14.85
N GLY A 8 0.95 -11.71 -14.79
CA GLY A 8 0.33 -12.15 -13.53
C GLY A 8 1.18 -13.22 -12.84
N ASP A 9 1.37 -13.06 -11.54
CA ASP A 9 1.12 -14.06 -10.47
C ASP A 9 1.40 -13.37 -9.11
N ALA A 10 0.40 -12.66 -8.61
CA ALA A 10 0.32 -12.24 -7.23
C ALA A 10 -1.17 -12.22 -6.92
N SER A 11 -1.62 -13.01 -5.95
CA SER A 11 -2.99 -12.98 -5.45
C SER A 11 -3.51 -11.54 -5.49
N GLU A 12 -4.59 -11.31 -6.23
CA GLU A 12 -5.09 -9.97 -6.54
C GLU A 12 -5.08 -9.12 -5.27
N LEU A 13 -4.16 -8.16 -5.19
CA LEU A 13 -3.94 -7.39 -3.97
C LEU A 13 -5.20 -6.55 -3.71
N VAL A 14 -5.94 -6.89 -2.67
CA VAL A 14 -7.12 -6.14 -2.26
C VAL A 14 -6.65 -4.93 -1.45
N TRP A 15 -6.68 -3.75 -2.08
CA TRP A 15 -6.23 -2.51 -1.48
C TRP A 15 -7.31 -1.86 -0.62
N PHE A 16 -6.95 -1.51 0.61
CA PHE A 16 -7.75 -0.73 1.53
C PHE A 16 -7.19 0.70 1.62
N LYS A 17 -8.03 1.69 1.29
CA LYS A 17 -7.71 3.11 1.45
C LYS A 17 -8.02 3.55 2.88
N SER A 18 -7.12 4.32 3.50
CA SER A 18 -7.36 4.87 4.85
C SER A 18 -8.60 5.77 4.89
N SER A 19 -9.35 5.74 5.99
CA SER A 19 -10.49 6.64 6.22
C SER A 19 -10.07 8.09 6.47
N TYR A 20 -8.79 8.34 6.77
CA TYR A 20 -8.23 9.70 6.88
C TYR A 20 -7.95 10.34 5.51
N SER A 21 -8.00 9.55 4.43
CA SER A 21 -7.93 10.02 3.05
C SER A 21 -9.28 10.57 2.59
N ASP A 22 -9.66 11.74 3.09
CA ASP A 22 -10.85 12.49 2.64
C ASP A 22 -10.70 12.85 1.15
N SER A 23 -11.80 12.81 0.39
CA SER A 23 -11.77 13.14 -1.05
C SER A 23 -11.67 14.64 -1.34
N SER A 24 -11.89 15.51 -0.34
CA SER A 24 -11.81 16.97 -0.47
C SER A 24 -10.42 17.50 -0.13
N ASP A 25 -9.74 16.87 0.82
CA ASP A 25 -8.39 17.22 1.25
C ASP A 25 -7.38 16.32 0.55
N SER A 26 -6.75 16.88 -0.48
CA SER A 26 -5.83 16.21 -1.40
C SER A 26 -4.49 15.83 -0.76
N ASN A 27 -4.41 15.60 0.55
CA ASN A 27 -3.17 15.65 1.31
C ASN A 27 -2.74 14.27 1.83
N GLU A 28 -3.69 13.35 2.04
CA GLU A 28 -3.45 12.11 2.80
C GLU A 28 -3.87 10.91 1.97
N CYS A 29 -2.94 10.10 1.46
CA CYS A 29 -3.19 9.21 0.31
C CYS A 29 -2.44 7.87 0.42
N VAL A 30 -2.71 7.09 1.47
CA VAL A 30 -2.08 5.76 1.63
C VAL A 30 -3.11 4.64 1.45
N GLU A 31 -2.68 3.60 0.73
CA GLU A 31 -3.41 2.35 0.57
C GLU A 31 -2.55 1.18 1.05
N VAL A 32 -3.20 0.21 1.70
CA VAL A 32 -2.55 -0.98 2.24
C VAL A 32 -3.25 -2.24 1.71
N ALA A 33 -2.47 -3.25 1.31
CA ALA A 33 -2.97 -4.57 0.97
C ALA A 33 -2.19 -5.63 1.76
N THR A 34 -2.91 -6.60 2.33
CA THR A 34 -2.31 -7.69 3.11
C THR A 34 -2.38 -9.00 2.35
N THR A 35 -1.29 -9.76 2.37
CA THR A 35 -1.21 -11.13 1.88
C THR A 35 -0.67 -12.05 2.98
N LEU A 36 -0.61 -13.35 2.72
CA LEU A 36 -0.16 -14.36 3.70
C LEU A 36 1.25 -14.12 4.28
N GLY A 37 2.09 -13.30 3.65
CA GLY A 37 3.44 -13.04 4.14
C GLY A 37 3.97 -11.64 3.88
N THR A 38 3.13 -10.72 3.42
CA THR A 38 3.57 -9.37 3.07
C THR A 38 2.46 -8.35 3.28
N VAL A 39 2.84 -7.22 3.88
CA VAL A 39 2.04 -6.01 3.93
C VAL A 39 2.57 -5.07 2.85
N HIS A 40 1.72 -4.74 1.89
CA HIS A 40 2.03 -3.81 0.83
C HIS A 40 1.49 -2.43 1.17
N VAL A 41 2.30 -1.39 0.98
CA VAL A 41 1.89 0.00 1.17
C VAL A 41 2.23 0.78 -0.10
N ARG A 42 1.28 1.60 -0.57
CA ARG A 42 1.51 2.50 -1.69
C ARG A 42 0.83 3.84 -1.49
N ASP A 43 1.29 4.82 -2.26
CA ASP A 43 0.60 6.09 -2.43
C ASP A 43 -0.60 5.91 -3.37
N SER A 44 -1.78 6.37 -2.93
CA SER A 44 -3.03 6.21 -3.68
C SER A 44 -3.12 7.12 -4.90
N LYS A 45 -2.32 8.20 -4.98
CA LYS A 45 -2.26 9.09 -6.15
C LYS A 45 -1.33 8.54 -7.22
N THR A 46 -0.36 7.72 -6.82
CA THR A 46 0.69 7.18 -7.68
C THR A 46 0.67 5.65 -7.62
N THR A 47 -0.43 5.06 -8.07
CA THR A 47 -0.68 3.60 -7.98
C THR A 47 0.34 2.76 -8.76
N ASP A 48 0.93 3.32 -9.82
CA ASP A 48 2.02 2.73 -10.62
C ASP A 48 3.43 3.08 -10.10
N GLY A 49 3.48 3.87 -9.02
CA GLY A 49 4.72 4.25 -8.34
C GLY A 49 5.33 3.12 -7.50
N PRO A 50 6.45 3.41 -6.82
CA PRO A 50 7.10 2.46 -5.92
C PRO A 50 6.16 2.05 -4.78
N ARG A 51 6.25 0.77 -4.39
CA ARG A 51 5.44 0.16 -3.33
C ARG A 51 6.37 -0.44 -2.29
N LEU A 52 6.04 -0.25 -1.02
CA LEU A 52 6.70 -0.96 0.07
C LEU A 52 6.10 -2.36 0.18
N ALA A 53 6.96 -3.34 0.48
CA ALA A 53 6.60 -4.71 0.76
C ALA A 53 7.29 -5.13 2.06
N LEU A 54 6.53 -5.21 3.14
CA LEU A 54 7.04 -5.41 4.49
C LEU A 54 6.65 -6.79 4.99
N ALA A 55 7.57 -7.46 5.71
CA ALA A 55 7.21 -8.65 6.46
C ALA A 55 6.20 -8.28 7.57
N PRO A 56 5.24 -9.15 7.93
CA PRO A 56 4.23 -8.85 8.95
C PRO A 56 4.82 -8.41 10.30
N ALA A 57 5.95 -9.01 10.72
CA ALA A 57 6.64 -8.62 11.94
C ALA A 57 7.18 -7.17 11.87
N ALA A 58 7.84 -6.82 10.77
CA ALA A 58 8.35 -5.46 10.56
C ALA A 58 7.21 -4.43 10.51
N TRP A 59 6.06 -4.80 9.92
CA TRP A 59 4.87 -3.95 9.94
C TRP A 59 4.32 -3.75 11.37
N ALA A 60 4.27 -4.82 12.17
CA ALA A 60 3.80 -4.75 13.55
C ALA A 60 4.70 -3.86 14.43
N ASP A 61 6.01 -3.84 14.19
CA ASP A 61 6.94 -2.95 14.90
C ASP A 61 6.86 -1.50 14.37
N PHE A 62 6.63 -1.32 13.07
CA PHE A 62 6.58 -0.01 12.42
C PHE A 62 5.36 0.81 12.84
N VAL A 63 4.18 0.20 12.92
CA VAL A 63 2.91 0.90 13.22
C VAL A 63 2.94 1.69 14.54
N PRO A 64 3.33 1.13 15.70
CA PRO A 64 3.36 1.90 16.95
C PRO A 64 4.35 3.06 16.89
N TYR A 65 5.53 2.85 16.30
CA TYR A 65 6.52 3.90 16.08
C TYR A 65 5.94 5.06 15.23
N ALA A 66 5.28 4.73 14.12
CA ALA A 66 4.70 5.71 13.21
C ALA A 66 3.47 6.44 13.81
N ALA A 67 2.74 5.79 14.71
CA ALA A 67 1.58 6.36 15.38
C ALA A 67 1.95 7.34 16.52
N GLY A 68 3.25 7.48 16.84
CA GLY A 68 3.72 8.36 17.92
C GLY A 68 3.48 7.81 19.33
N ASN A 69 3.38 6.48 19.46
CA ASN A 69 3.30 5.78 20.74
C ASN A 69 4.66 5.15 21.10
#